data_AF-A0A382IZQ9-F1
#
_entry.id   AF-A0A382IZQ9-F1
#
_cell.length_a   1.000
_cell.length_b   1.000
_cell.length_c   1.000
_cell.angle_alpha   90.00
_cell.angle_beta   90.00
_cell.angle_gamma   90.00
#
_symmetry.space_group_name_H-M   'P 1'
#
loop_
_entity.id
_entity.type
_entity.pdbx_description
1 polymer ?
#
loop_
_entity_poly.entity_id
_entity_poly.type
_entity_poly.pdbx_seq_one_letter_code
_entity_poly.pdbx_strand_id
1 'polypeptide(L)'
;VLRDQLDLFGVRVSCNEGECGSCTVILDSKPVTACIVLGMQAEGKEVLTIEGLGTVDNLHPIQQAYIEEQGFQCAFCTPGFIMATKAFLDENPDPTEEEAAIGISGNICRCGAYPYIVKSVLNAAKKLREQKHTE
;
A
#
# COMPACT_ATOMS: atom_id res chain seq x y z
N VAL A 1 -0.93 15.50 10.80
CA VAL A 1 -1.26 16.23 9.55
C VAL A 1 -2.28 15.46 8.72
N LEU A 2 -1.90 14.37 8.03
CA LEU A 2 -2.80 13.63 7.14
C LEU A 2 -4.16 13.27 7.78
N ARG A 3 -4.13 12.71 8.99
CA ARG A 3 -5.34 12.27 9.70
C ARG A 3 -6.10 13.43 10.34
N ASP A 4 -5.39 14.30 11.07
CA ASP A 4 -6.03 15.26 11.99
C ASP A 4 -6.36 16.62 11.35
N GLN A 5 -5.73 16.95 10.21
CA GLN A 5 -5.90 18.24 9.53
C GLN A 5 -6.50 18.09 8.13
N LEU A 6 -6.28 16.93 7.48
CA LEU A 6 -6.75 16.67 6.12
C LEU A 6 -7.81 15.56 6.05
N ASP A 7 -8.21 15.00 7.20
CA ASP A 7 -9.23 13.96 7.31
C ASP A 7 -8.99 12.70 6.45
N LEU A 8 -7.71 12.40 6.13
CA LEU A 8 -7.30 11.19 5.41
C LEU A 8 -7.11 10.04 6.40
N PHE A 9 -8.21 9.38 6.74
CA PHE A 9 -8.28 8.38 7.80
C PHE A 9 -7.80 6.97 7.41
N GLY A 10 -7.57 6.73 6.13
CA GLY A 10 -7.06 5.47 5.59
C GLY A 10 -5.65 5.18 6.09
N VAL A 11 -4.80 6.20 6.21
CA VAL A 11 -3.48 6.09 6.86
C VAL A 11 -3.69 5.76 8.34
N ARG A 12 -3.10 4.68 8.85
CA ARG A 12 -3.29 4.24 10.24
C ARG A 12 -2.02 4.41 11.07
N VAL A 13 -2.18 4.87 12.31
CA VAL A 13 -1.09 4.92 13.30
C VAL A 13 -1.31 3.77 14.29
N SER A 14 -0.34 2.85 14.38
CA SER A 14 -0.36 1.74 15.35
C SER A 14 0.82 1.82 16.32
N CYS A 15 2.06 1.67 15.83
CA CYS A 15 3.24 1.72 16.70
C CYS A 15 3.72 3.14 16.97
N ASN A 16 3.59 4.05 15.99
CA ASN A 16 4.15 5.40 16.03
C ASN A 16 5.69 5.47 16.21
N GLU A 17 6.40 4.40 15.84
CA GLU A 17 7.85 4.24 16.04
C GLU A 17 8.61 3.89 14.75
N GLY A 18 7.92 3.80 13.61
CA GLY A 18 8.54 3.47 12.32
C GLY A 18 8.50 1.98 11.94
N GLU A 19 8.02 1.11 12.83
CA GLU A 19 8.17 -0.34 12.72
C GLU A 19 7.08 -1.06 11.90
N CYS A 20 5.81 -0.67 12.07
CA CYS A 20 4.69 -1.53 11.64
C CYS A 20 4.22 -1.33 10.18
N GLY A 21 4.62 -0.24 9.52
CA GLY A 21 4.17 0.10 8.16
C GLY A 21 2.69 0.48 8.00
N SER A 22 1.85 0.48 9.05
CA SER A 22 0.42 0.82 8.90
C SER A 22 0.17 2.26 8.41
N CYS A 23 1.16 3.14 8.56
CA CYS A 23 1.15 4.52 8.08
C CYS A 23 1.95 4.71 6.79
N THR A 24 2.19 3.64 6.01
CA THR A 24 2.88 3.76 4.71
C THR A 24 2.08 4.64 3.77
N VAL A 25 2.75 5.64 3.20
CA VAL A 25 2.28 6.50 2.11
C VAL A 25 3.38 6.60 1.06
N ILE A 26 3.08 7.09 -0.14
CA ILE A 26 4.09 7.36 -1.15
C ILE A 26 4.39 8.87 -1.14
N LEU A 27 5.66 9.23 -1.01
CA LEU A 27 6.18 10.60 -1.02
C LEU A 27 7.21 10.72 -2.15
N ASP A 28 6.93 11.54 -3.17
CA ASP A 28 7.73 11.64 -4.41
C ASP A 28 8.12 10.26 -4.97
N SER A 29 7.11 9.43 -5.21
CA SER A 29 7.25 8.06 -5.73
C SER A 29 7.95 7.04 -4.81
N LYS A 30 8.36 7.42 -3.60
CA LYS A 30 8.99 6.50 -2.63
C LYS A 30 8.05 6.16 -1.48
N PRO A 31 7.96 4.88 -1.06
CA PRO A 31 7.19 4.52 0.12
C PRO A 31 7.91 5.03 1.37
N VAL A 32 7.17 5.68 2.27
CA VAL A 32 7.69 6.20 3.54
C VAL A 32 6.76 5.86 4.70
N THR A 33 7.34 5.64 5.88
CA THR A 33 6.61 5.45 7.12
C THR A 33 6.20 6.82 7.68
N ALA A 34 4.97 7.27 7.39
CA ALA A 34 4.56 8.65 7.66
C ALA A 34 4.68 9.11 9.12
N CYS A 35 4.62 8.22 10.11
CA CYS A 35 4.71 8.59 11.52
C CYS A 35 6.08 9.12 11.95
N ILE A 36 7.14 8.87 11.16
CA ILE A 36 8.50 9.38 11.41
C ILE A 36 8.93 10.43 10.37
N VAL A 37 7.99 10.96 9.59
CA VAL A 37 8.21 12.06 8.66
C VAL A 37 7.53 13.31 9.20
N LEU A 38 8.30 14.38 9.41
CA LEU A 38 7.74 15.66 9.82
C LEU A 38 6.95 16.28 8.65
N GLY A 39 5.82 16.93 8.95
CA GLY A 39 5.01 17.59 7.92
C GLY A 39 5.80 18.59 7.06
N MET A 40 6.73 19.32 7.67
CA MET A 40 7.63 20.24 6.95
C MET A 40 8.57 19.53 5.94
N GLN A 41 8.92 18.25 6.18
CA GLN A 41 9.75 17.48 5.23
C GLN A 41 8.97 17.04 3.98
N ALA A 42 7.64 17.13 4.03
CA ALA A 42 6.73 16.87 2.92
C ALA A 42 6.32 18.16 2.16
N GLU A 43 6.82 19.33 2.57
CA GLU A 43 6.53 20.58 1.89
C GLU A 43 7.01 20.55 0.44
N GLY A 44 6.12 20.92 -0.50
CA GLY A 44 6.39 20.93 -1.93
C GLY A 44 6.49 19.55 -2.59
N LYS A 45 6.22 18.47 -1.86
CA LYS A 45 6.29 17.09 -2.36
C LYS A 45 4.92 16.53 -2.70
N GLU A 46 4.88 15.56 -3.60
CA GLU A 46 3.67 14.82 -3.88
C GLU A 46 3.47 13.72 -2.83
N VAL A 47 2.29 13.70 -2.20
CA VAL A 47 1.90 12.68 -1.24
C VAL A 47 0.70 11.90 -1.77
N LEU A 48 0.87 10.61 -2.00
CA LEU A 48 -0.21 9.69 -2.34
C LEU A 48 -0.55 8.81 -1.13
N THR A 49 -1.80 8.87 -0.71
CA THR A 49 -2.39 7.99 0.32
C THR A 49 -3.34 6.97 -0.32
N ILE A 50 -3.89 6.05 0.48
CA ILE A 50 -4.83 5.04 -0.01
C ILE A 50 -6.08 5.66 -0.65
N GLU A 51 -6.51 6.81 -0.16
CA GLU A 51 -7.66 7.57 -0.67
C GLU A 51 -7.42 8.13 -2.07
N GLY A 52 -6.16 8.40 -2.43
CA GLY A 52 -5.79 8.89 -3.76
C GLY A 52 -5.56 7.79 -4.80
N LEU A 53 -5.48 6.52 -4.38
CA LEU A 53 -5.11 5.42 -5.28
C LEU A 53 -6.27 5.00 -6.20
N GLY A 54 -7.50 5.08 -5.71
CA GLY A 54 -8.71 4.67 -6.43
C GLY A 54 -9.96 5.03 -5.64
N THR A 55 -11.13 4.84 -6.25
CA THR A 55 -12.43 5.15 -5.64
C THR A 55 -13.27 3.89 -5.51
N VAL A 56 -14.37 3.97 -4.75
CA VAL A 56 -15.32 2.84 -4.59
C VAL A 56 -15.88 2.37 -5.93
N ASP A 57 -16.14 3.30 -6.85
CA ASP A 57 -16.68 3.01 -8.19
C ASP A 57 -15.59 2.66 -9.22
N ASN A 58 -14.33 3.03 -8.95
CA ASN A 58 -13.21 2.79 -9.82
C ASN A 58 -11.98 2.39 -9.00
N LEU A 59 -11.97 1.13 -8.58
CA LEU A 59 -10.89 0.56 -7.80
C LEU A 59 -9.62 0.43 -8.64
N HIS A 60 -8.49 0.77 -8.04
CA HIS A 60 -7.19 0.46 -8.62
C HIS A 60 -7.00 -1.07 -8.68
N PRO A 61 -6.32 -1.63 -9.70
CA PRO A 61 -6.09 -3.09 -9.81
C PRO A 61 -5.52 -3.73 -8.55
N ILE A 62 -4.66 -3.01 -7.84
CA ILE A 62 -4.11 -3.45 -6.55
C ILE A 62 -5.22 -3.61 -5.50
N GLN A 63 -6.12 -2.62 -5.36
CA GLN A 63 -7.24 -2.69 -4.41
C GLN A 63 -8.16 -3.86 -4.77
N GLN A 64 -8.46 -4.03 -6.06
CA GLN A 64 -9.27 -5.13 -6.57
C GLN A 64 -8.65 -6.51 -6.26
N ALA A 65 -7.34 -6.67 -6.46
CA ALA A 65 -6.63 -7.91 -6.15
C ALA A 65 -6.68 -8.27 -4.66
N TYR A 66 -6.54 -7.28 -3.76
CA TYR A 66 -6.67 -7.51 -2.31
C TYR A 66 -8.07 -7.98 -1.90
N ILE A 67 -9.12 -7.53 -2.61
CA ILE A 67 -10.50 -7.98 -2.39
C ILE A 67 -10.67 -9.43 -2.89
N GLU A 68 -10.27 -9.70 -4.13
CA GLU A 68 -10.43 -11.02 -4.77
C GLU A 68 -9.68 -12.12 -4.02
N GLU A 69 -8.44 -11.85 -3.62
CA GLU A 69 -7.59 -12.81 -2.91
C GLU A 69 -7.84 -12.81 -1.40
N GLN A 70 -8.76 -11.98 -0.90
CA GLN A 70 -9.02 -11.83 0.53
C GLN A 70 -7.75 -11.51 1.33
N GLY A 71 -6.92 -10.61 0.81
CA GLY A 71 -5.64 -10.16 1.38
C GLY A 71 -5.76 -9.36 2.68
N PHE A 72 -6.85 -9.52 3.43
CA PHE A 72 -7.12 -8.81 4.68
C PHE A 72 -8.13 -9.57 5.56
N GLN A 73 -8.17 -9.20 6.84
CA GLN A 73 -9.23 -9.58 7.77
C GLN A 73 -9.78 -8.33 8.47
N CYS A 74 -9.15 -7.87 9.56
CA CYS A 74 -9.57 -6.63 10.23
C CYS A 74 -9.33 -5.36 9.40
N ALA A 75 -8.57 -5.49 8.31
CA ALA A 75 -8.20 -4.45 7.36
C ALA A 75 -7.43 -3.24 7.93
N PHE A 76 -6.96 -3.28 9.18
CA PHE A 76 -6.24 -2.16 9.78
C PHE A 76 -4.90 -1.87 9.09
N CYS A 77 -4.12 -2.91 8.76
CA CYS A 77 -2.84 -2.76 8.05
C CYS A 77 -2.99 -2.62 6.53
N THR A 78 -4.18 -2.89 5.98
CA THR A 78 -4.40 -3.03 4.54
C THR A 78 -4.06 -1.77 3.74
N PRO A 79 -4.39 -0.54 4.20
CA PRO A 79 -3.94 0.68 3.53
C PRO A 79 -2.42 0.73 3.34
N GLY A 80 -1.64 0.45 4.39
CA GLY A 80 -0.17 0.46 4.32
C GLY A 80 0.38 -0.61 3.37
N PHE A 81 -0.18 -1.83 3.45
CA PHE A 81 0.16 -2.91 2.53
C PHE A 81 -0.13 -2.58 1.07
N ILE A 82 -1.27 -1.97 0.76
CA ILE A 82 -1.61 -1.56 -0.61
C ILE A 82 -0.65 -0.47 -1.11
N MET A 83 -0.31 0.51 -0.28
CA MET A 83 0.66 1.55 -0.67
C MET A 83 2.07 0.98 -0.89
N ALA A 84 2.51 0.05 -0.04
CA ALA A 84 3.77 -0.66 -0.23
C ALA A 84 3.75 -1.55 -1.49
N THR A 85 2.63 -2.22 -1.76
CA THR A 85 2.44 -3.01 -2.99
C THR A 85 2.54 -2.12 -4.23
N LYS A 86 1.93 -0.93 -4.22
CA LYS A 86 2.02 0.03 -5.34
C LYS A 86 3.47 0.42 -5.61
N ALA A 87 4.18 0.88 -4.58
CA ALA A 87 5.58 1.27 -4.71
C ALA A 87 6.46 0.11 -5.20
N PHE A 88 6.28 -1.09 -4.64
CA PHE A 88 7.03 -2.27 -5.04
C PHE A 88 6.77 -2.66 -6.51
N LEU A 89 5.51 -2.70 -6.94
CA LEU A 89 5.14 -3.12 -8.31
C LEU A 89 5.45 -2.07 -9.38
N ASP A 90 5.60 -0.80 -9.00
CA ASP A 90 6.12 0.24 -9.89
C ASP A 90 7.59 -0.04 -10.30
N GLU A 91 8.36 -0.63 -9.40
CA GLU A 91 9.77 -0.99 -9.62
C GLU A 91 9.93 -2.42 -10.16
N ASN A 92 9.11 -3.37 -9.68
CA ASN A 92 9.15 -4.78 -10.07
C ASN A 92 7.75 -5.24 -10.57
N PRO A 93 7.43 -5.08 -11.86
CA PRO A 93 6.10 -5.37 -12.40
C PRO A 93 5.81 -6.87 -12.62
N ASP A 94 6.80 -7.76 -12.47
CA ASP A 94 6.60 -9.22 -12.57
C ASP A 94 7.40 -9.98 -11.51
N PRO A 95 7.03 -9.82 -10.22
CA PRO A 95 7.76 -10.40 -9.12
C PRO A 95 7.46 -11.89 -8.97
N THR A 96 8.46 -12.61 -8.48
CA THR A 96 8.27 -13.94 -7.87
C THR A 96 7.56 -13.82 -6.51
N GLU A 97 7.08 -14.95 -5.97
CA GLU A 97 6.45 -14.99 -4.64
C GLU A 97 7.40 -14.52 -3.53
N GLU A 98 8.68 -14.92 -3.60
CA GLU A 98 9.71 -14.52 -2.64
C GLU A 98 9.97 -13.01 -2.70
N GLU A 99 10.13 -12.46 -3.91
CA GLU A 99 10.31 -11.02 -4.09
C GLU A 99 9.08 -10.23 -3.61
N ALA A 100 7.86 -10.73 -3.87
CA ALA A 100 6.64 -10.11 -3.38
C ALA A 100 6.57 -10.08 -1.85
N ALA A 101 6.94 -11.19 -1.18
CA ALA A 101 6.99 -11.26 0.26
C ALA A 101 8.03 -10.30 0.87
N ILE A 102 9.22 -10.21 0.27
CA ILE A 102 10.29 -9.30 0.70
C ILE A 102 9.88 -7.84 0.45
N GLY A 103 9.32 -7.54 -0.72
CA GLY A 103 8.96 -6.19 -1.15
C GLY A 103 7.95 -5.49 -0.23
N ILE A 104 7.09 -6.26 0.45
CA ILE A 104 6.10 -5.73 1.40
C ILE A 104 6.46 -5.96 2.87
N SER A 105 7.63 -6.54 3.16
CA SER A 105 8.03 -7.00 4.51
C SER A 105 8.12 -5.88 5.56
N GLY A 106 8.22 -4.63 5.13
CA GLY A 106 8.11 -3.45 6.01
C GLY A 106 6.72 -3.18 6.59
N ASN A 107 5.73 -4.04 6.33
CA ASN A 107 4.37 -3.91 6.85
C ASN A 107 3.99 -5.15 7.67
N ILE A 108 3.39 -4.91 8.84
CA ILE A 108 3.03 -5.97 9.79
C ILE A 108 1.52 -6.21 9.80
N CYS A 109 1.12 -7.47 9.65
CA CYS A 109 -0.27 -7.92 9.76
C CYS A 109 -0.47 -8.75 11.03
N ARG A 110 -1.29 -8.27 11.98
CA ARG A 110 -1.58 -9.02 13.21
C ARG A 110 -2.58 -10.17 13.01
N CYS A 111 -3.42 -10.10 11.99
CA CYS A 111 -4.35 -11.18 11.63
C CYS A 111 -3.65 -12.39 11.00
N GLY A 112 -2.36 -12.26 10.62
CA GLY A 112 -1.61 -13.34 9.99
C GLY A 112 -2.03 -13.64 8.55
N ALA A 113 -2.61 -12.66 7.84
CA ALA A 113 -3.12 -12.86 6.47
C ALA A 113 -2.01 -12.90 5.39
N TYR A 114 -0.74 -13.03 5.75
CA TYR A 114 0.41 -12.91 4.84
C TYR A 114 0.32 -13.77 3.57
N PRO A 115 -0.07 -15.05 3.61
CA PRO A 115 -0.19 -15.84 2.37
C PRO A 115 -1.19 -15.25 1.38
N TYR A 116 -2.30 -14.66 1.87
CA TYR A 116 -3.32 -14.02 1.03
C TYR A 116 -2.89 -12.63 0.58
N ILE A 117 -2.15 -11.91 1.41
CA ILE A 117 -1.52 -10.63 1.04
C ILE A 117 -0.53 -10.85 -0.12
N VAL A 118 0.35 -11.86 -0.03
CA VAL A 118 1.31 -12.18 -1.10
C VAL A 118 0.60 -12.59 -2.38
N LYS A 119 -0.45 -13.42 -2.30
CA LYS A 119 -1.32 -13.71 -3.46
C LYS A 119 -1.93 -12.45 -4.08
N SER A 120 -2.35 -11.50 -3.24
CA SER A 120 -2.89 -10.21 -3.69
C SER A 120 -1.86 -9.41 -4.47
N VAL A 121 -0.59 -9.40 -4.03
CA VAL A 121 0.51 -8.74 -4.75
C VAL A 121 0.73 -9.37 -6.13
N LEU A 122 0.80 -10.69 -6.20
CA LEU A 122 1.01 -11.41 -7.46
C LEU A 122 -0.16 -11.22 -8.44
N ASN A 123 -1.40 -11.29 -7.94
CA ASN A 123 -2.60 -11.03 -8.74
C ASN A 123 -2.62 -9.56 -9.22
N ALA A 124 -2.28 -8.61 -8.34
CA ALA A 124 -2.16 -7.20 -8.72
C ALA A 124 -1.13 -6.98 -9.84
N ALA A 125 0.04 -7.61 -9.77
CA ALA A 125 1.07 -7.55 -10.79
C ALA A 125 0.53 -8.04 -12.16
N LYS A 126 -0.17 -9.17 -12.16
CA LYS A 126 -0.82 -9.70 -13.36
C LYS A 126 -1.84 -8.71 -13.94
N LYS A 127 -2.76 -8.18 -13.13
CA LYS A 127 -3.79 -7.22 -13.58
C LYS A 127 -3.19 -5.94 -14.16
N LEU A 128 -2.13 -5.41 -13.54
CA LEU A 128 -1.45 -4.19 -14.01
C LEU A 128 -0.80 -4.41 -15.38
N ARG A 129 -0.24 -5.60 -15.65
CA ARG A 129 0.30 -5.94 -16.97
C ARG A 129 -0.80 -6.08 -18.02
N GLU A 130 -1.91 -6.72 -17.68
CA GLU A 130 -3.05 -6.87 -18.59
C GLU A 130 -3.64 -5.51 -19.00
N GLN A 131 -3.74 -4.55 -18.07
CA GLN A 131 -4.19 -3.19 -18.40
C GLN A 131 -3.24 -2.47 -19.38
N LYS A 132 -1.93 -2.57 -19.16
CA LYS A 132 -0.92 -1.98 -20.07
C LYS A 132 -0.94 -2.57 -21.49
N HIS A 133 -1.49 -3.77 -21.68
CA HIS A 133 -1.64 -4.39 -23.00
C HIS A 133 -2.94 -4.00 -23.72
N THR A 134 -3.86 -3.37 -23.01
CA THR A 134 -5.19 -2.98 -23.54
C THR A 134 -5.22 -1.51 -23.98
N GLU A 135 -4.26 -0.71 -23.51
CA GLU A 135 -3.98 0.67 -23.94
C GLU A 135 -3.06 0.72 -25.17
#